data_AF-A0A6P0BGT5-F1
#
_entry.id   AF-A0A6P0BGT5-F1
#
_cell.length_a   1.000
_cell.length_b   1.000
_cell.length_c   1.000
_cell.angle_alpha   90.00
_cell.angle_beta   90.00
_cell.angle_gamma   90.00
#
_symmetry.space_group_name_H-M   'P 1'
#
loop_
_entity.id
_entity.type
_entity.pdbx_description
1 polymer ?
#
loop_
_entity_poly.entity_id
_entity_poly.type
_entity_poly.pdbx_seq_one_letter_code
_entity_poly.pdbx_strand_id
1 'polypeptide(L)'
;TAGKDCHAVIETNRGHWLGQVIYSGCAQENTGVPGNIMGHTTRRVIRAPAAGIMRSNVKLGDLVKEGDVIAWIGEHEIKAPLTGMVRGLLNDGLAVVGGFKIGDIDPRGETADFTSVSDKARAIGGGVLEALMM
;
A
#
# COMPACT_ATOMS: atom_id res chain seq x y z
N THR A 1 3.72 -9.64 -19.10
CA THR A 1 2.77 -9.62 -20.25
C THR A 1 2.10 -10.96 -20.36
N ALA A 2 0.77 -10.97 -20.53
CA ALA A 2 -0.01 -12.19 -20.74
C ALA A 2 0.40 -12.87 -22.06
N GLY A 3 0.52 -14.21 -22.03
CA GLY A 3 1.02 -15.03 -23.13
C GLY A 3 2.56 -15.05 -23.24
N LYS A 4 3.29 -14.33 -22.39
CA LYS A 4 4.76 -14.33 -22.35
C LYS A 4 5.30 -14.64 -20.96
N ASP A 5 4.97 -13.80 -19.98
CA ASP A 5 5.49 -13.89 -18.61
C ASP A 5 4.46 -14.53 -17.65
N CYS A 6 3.20 -14.59 -18.07
CA CYS A 6 2.09 -15.16 -17.32
C CYS A 6 0.92 -15.54 -18.24
N HIS A 7 -0.05 -16.29 -17.74
CA HIS A 7 -1.25 -16.69 -18.50
C HIS A 7 -2.29 -15.58 -18.60
N ALA A 8 -2.45 -14.79 -17.54
CA ALA A 8 -3.32 -13.63 -17.49
C ALA A 8 -2.65 -12.51 -16.69
N VAL A 9 -3.00 -11.27 -17.01
CA VAL A 9 -2.63 -10.07 -16.26
C VAL A 9 -3.90 -9.47 -15.67
N ILE A 10 -3.86 -9.02 -14.42
CA ILE A 10 -4.97 -8.29 -13.79
C ILE A 10 -4.63 -6.80 -13.77
N GLU A 11 -5.52 -5.96 -14.29
CA GLU A 11 -5.35 -4.51 -14.23
C GLU A 11 -5.40 -4.01 -12.77
N THR A 12 -4.39 -3.25 -12.36
CA THR A 12 -4.24 -2.76 -10.98
C THR A 12 -4.28 -1.23 -10.87
N ASN A 13 -4.23 -0.51 -11.98
CA ASN A 13 -4.41 0.94 -11.98
C ASN A 13 -5.86 1.29 -11.66
N ARG A 14 -6.06 2.34 -10.85
CA ARG A 14 -7.41 2.78 -10.50
C ARG A 14 -8.05 3.45 -11.71
N GLY A 15 -9.26 3.06 -12.05
CA GLY A 15 -10.00 3.58 -13.19
C GLY A 15 -11.06 2.59 -13.66
N HIS A 16 -11.59 2.83 -14.86
CA HIS A 16 -12.66 2.02 -15.45
C HIS A 16 -12.31 0.53 -15.62
N TRP A 17 -11.02 0.22 -15.74
CA TRP A 17 -10.53 -1.13 -16.04
C TRP A 17 -9.99 -1.88 -14.81
N LEU A 18 -10.08 -1.30 -13.62
CA LEU A 18 -9.53 -1.90 -12.40
C LEU A 18 -10.11 -3.31 -12.16
N GLY A 19 -9.23 -4.31 -12.03
CA GLY A 19 -9.60 -5.71 -11.83
C GLY A 19 -9.89 -6.48 -13.11
N GLN A 20 -9.85 -5.85 -14.29
CA GLN A 20 -10.04 -6.53 -15.57
C GLN A 20 -8.98 -7.61 -15.80
N VAL A 21 -9.42 -8.78 -16.28
CA VAL A 21 -8.54 -9.86 -16.73
C VAL A 21 -8.09 -9.61 -18.17
N ILE A 22 -6.79 -9.61 -18.39
CA ILE A 22 -6.15 -9.36 -19.68
C ILE A 22 -5.43 -10.64 -20.09
N TYR A 23 -5.98 -11.36 -21.07
CA TYR A 23 -5.42 -12.62 -21.59
C TYR A 23 -4.37 -12.42 -22.70
N SER A 24 -4.29 -11.21 -23.26
CA SER A 24 -3.26 -10.83 -24.24
C SER A 24 -2.85 -9.38 -24.02
N GLY A 25 -1.56 -9.14 -23.80
CA GLY A 25 -1.01 -7.79 -23.54
C GLY A 25 -0.60 -7.57 -22.07
N CYS A 26 -0.58 -6.31 -21.65
CA CYS A 26 -0.14 -5.91 -20.31
C CYS A 26 -1.12 -4.92 -19.67
N ALA A 27 -1.03 -4.79 -18.34
CA ALA A 27 -1.71 -3.73 -17.60
C ALA A 27 -1.15 -2.35 -17.97
N GLN A 28 -1.88 -1.30 -17.61
CA GLN A 28 -1.43 0.07 -17.72
C GLN A 28 -0.11 0.30 -16.97
N GLU A 29 0.69 1.24 -17.47
CA GLU A 29 1.97 1.58 -16.86
C GLU A 29 1.81 2.08 -15.41
N ASN A 30 2.77 1.73 -14.57
CA ASN A 30 2.78 2.16 -13.18
C ASN A 30 3.00 3.68 -13.09
N THR A 31 1.97 4.40 -12.65
CA THR A 31 2.04 5.86 -12.47
C THR A 31 2.94 6.28 -11.32
N GLY A 32 3.25 5.39 -10.38
CA GLY A 32 3.99 5.70 -9.15
C GLY A 32 3.23 6.57 -8.15
N VAL A 33 2.02 7.04 -8.48
CA VAL A 33 1.22 7.96 -7.66
C VAL A 33 0.19 7.16 -6.85
N PRO A 34 0.24 7.19 -5.51
CA PRO A 34 -0.79 6.57 -4.69
C PRO A 34 -2.14 7.27 -4.85
N GLY A 35 -3.24 6.51 -4.70
CA GLY A 35 -4.59 7.07 -4.76
C GLY A 35 -4.79 8.18 -3.71
N ASN A 36 -5.50 9.23 -4.13
CA ASN A 36 -5.81 10.41 -3.32
C ASN A 36 -6.81 10.08 -2.21
N ILE A 37 -6.49 10.48 -0.98
CA ILE A 37 -7.40 10.45 0.16
C ILE A 37 -7.32 11.82 0.83
N MET A 38 -8.44 12.55 0.87
CA MET A 38 -8.53 13.91 1.43
C MET A 38 -7.48 14.91 0.91
N GLY A 39 -7.06 14.80 -0.35
CA GLY A 39 -6.04 15.68 -0.94
C GLY A 39 -4.60 15.17 -0.77
N HIS A 40 -4.40 14.04 -0.07
CA HIS A 40 -3.08 13.44 0.14
C HIS A 40 -2.87 12.20 -0.74
N THR A 41 -1.79 12.18 -1.51
CA THR A 41 -1.38 11.06 -2.36
C THR A 41 -0.11 10.39 -1.84
N THR A 42 1.06 10.98 -2.06
CA THR A 42 2.36 10.42 -1.68
C THR A 42 2.66 10.55 -0.19
N ARG A 43 2.20 11.64 0.43
CA ARG A 43 2.50 11.98 1.83
C ARG A 43 1.99 10.94 2.83
N ARG A 44 0.93 10.19 2.52
CA ARG A 44 0.44 9.11 3.38
C ARG A 44 1.33 7.88 3.40
N VAL A 45 2.11 7.66 2.34
CA VAL A 45 2.94 6.47 2.18
C VAL A 45 4.27 6.67 2.86
N ILE A 46 4.55 5.85 3.86
CA ILE A 46 5.80 5.90 4.61
C ILE A 46 6.83 5.00 3.93
N ARG A 47 8.04 5.52 3.72
CA ARG A 47 9.16 4.81 3.10
C ARG A 47 10.36 4.77 4.04
N ALA A 48 11.10 3.68 4.00
CA ALA A 48 12.33 3.51 4.75
C ALA A 48 13.37 4.54 4.29
N PRO A 49 14.01 5.29 5.21
CA PRO A 49 15.03 6.27 4.87
C PRO A 49 16.35 5.62 4.47
N ALA A 50 16.63 4.43 5.01
CA ALA A 50 17.85 3.66 4.80
C ALA A 50 17.55 2.17 4.86
N ALA A 51 18.56 1.34 4.58
CA ALA A 51 18.47 -0.09 4.84
C ALA A 51 18.52 -0.37 6.35
N GLY A 52 17.79 -1.38 6.82
CA GLY A 52 17.77 -1.75 8.22
C GLY A 52 16.64 -2.73 8.56
N ILE A 53 16.49 -3.01 9.84
CA ILE A 53 15.44 -3.91 10.36
C ILE A 53 14.26 -3.08 10.85
N MET A 54 13.06 -3.47 10.44
CA MET A 54 11.80 -2.87 10.88
C MET A 54 11.48 -3.19 12.34
N ARG A 55 11.15 -2.15 13.12
CA ARG A 55 10.56 -2.26 14.45
C ARG A 55 9.47 -1.21 14.62
N SER A 56 8.23 -1.65 14.79
CA SER A 56 7.06 -0.79 14.95
C SER A 56 6.88 -0.33 16.40
N ASN A 57 6.38 0.89 16.56
CA ASN A 57 5.95 1.46 17.85
C ASN A 57 4.42 1.59 17.94
N VAL A 58 3.72 1.33 16.84
CA VAL A 58 2.26 1.45 16.68
C VAL A 58 1.73 0.20 15.98
N LYS A 59 0.41 0.04 15.99
CA LYS A 59 -0.30 -1.07 15.33
C LYS A 59 -1.28 -0.53 14.29
N LEU A 60 -1.76 -1.42 13.42
CA LEU A 60 -2.88 -1.10 12.53
C LEU A 60 -4.10 -0.68 13.37
N GLY A 61 -4.72 0.43 12.98
CA GLY A 61 -5.86 1.03 13.70
C GLY A 61 -5.48 2.12 14.71
N ASP A 62 -4.20 2.26 15.07
CA ASP A 62 -3.78 3.31 15.99
C ASP A 62 -3.90 4.70 15.32
N LEU A 63 -4.30 5.69 16.12
CA LEU A 63 -4.31 7.10 15.73
C LEU A 63 -2.97 7.74 16.10
N VAL A 64 -2.39 8.48 15.17
CA VAL A 64 -1.10 9.16 15.33
C VAL A 64 -1.22 10.61 14.90
N LYS A 65 -0.39 11.47 15.51
CA LYS A 65 -0.23 12.87 15.11
C LYS A 65 1.00 13.02 14.24
N GLU A 66 0.97 14.01 13.36
CA GLU A 66 2.15 14.38 12.58
C GLU A 66 3.37 14.61 13.50
N GLY A 67 4.49 13.96 13.18
CA GLY A 67 5.73 14.04 13.96
C GLY A 67 5.91 12.94 15.01
N ASP A 68 4.86 12.17 15.35
CA ASP A 68 4.97 11.04 16.28
C ASP A 68 5.93 9.97 15.73
N VAL A 69 6.74 9.36 16.61
CA VAL A 69 7.64 8.25 16.24
C VAL A 69 6.82 6.97 16.17
N ILE A 70 6.58 6.48 14.94
CA ILE A 70 5.71 5.34 14.66
C ILE A 70 6.47 4.03 14.43
N ALA A 71 7.73 4.10 14.04
CA ALA A 71 8.57 2.93 13.81
C ALA A 71 10.06 3.31 13.82
N TRP A 72 10.91 2.30 13.71
CA TRP A 72 12.34 2.40 13.57
C TRP A 72 12.80 1.50 12.43
N ILE A 73 13.77 1.99 11.64
CA ILE A 73 14.54 1.18 10.70
C ILE A 73 16.01 1.20 11.14
N GLY A 74 16.44 0.12 11.81
CA GLY A 74 17.69 0.14 12.57
C GLY A 74 17.64 1.24 13.64
N GLU A 75 18.60 2.17 13.58
CA GLU A 75 18.68 3.32 14.50
C GLU A 75 17.92 4.57 14.01
N HIS A 76 17.25 4.50 12.85
CA HIS A 76 16.54 5.65 12.29
C HIS A 76 15.09 5.70 12.75
N GLU A 77 14.69 6.79 13.38
CA GLU A 77 13.29 7.10 13.69
C GLU A 77 12.46 7.31 12.43
N ILE A 78 11.28 6.70 12.41
CA ILE A 78 10.26 6.93 11.40
C ILE A 78 9.15 7.75 12.05
N LYS A 79 8.99 8.98 11.57
CA LYS A 79 7.95 9.89 12.04
C LYS A 79 6.70 9.80 11.17
N ALA A 80 5.53 9.98 11.78
CA ALA A 80 4.27 10.09 11.07
C ALA A 80 4.29 11.33 10.15
N PRO A 81 4.16 11.18 8.81
CA PRO A 81 4.19 12.31 7.88
C PRO A 81 2.92 13.18 7.90
N LEU A 82 1.85 12.71 8.55
CA LEU A 82 0.58 13.41 8.73
C LEU A 82 -0.20 12.79 9.90
N THR A 83 -1.14 13.55 10.45
CA THR A 83 -2.10 13.07 11.46
C THR A 83 -3.15 12.16 10.82
N GLY A 84 -3.43 11.00 11.42
CA GLY A 84 -4.41 10.05 10.89
C GLY A 84 -4.35 8.68 11.54
N MET A 85 -4.92 7.68 10.87
CA MET A 85 -4.93 6.29 11.34
C MET A 85 -3.89 5.45 10.60
N VAL A 86 -3.15 4.61 11.32
CA VAL A 86 -2.21 3.65 10.73
C VAL A 86 -3.00 2.54 10.03
N ARG A 87 -2.93 2.50 8.69
CA ARG A 87 -3.71 1.58 7.83
C ARG A 87 -2.86 0.56 7.09
N GLY A 88 -1.57 0.81 6.99
CA GLY A 88 -0.59 -0.13 6.48
C GLY A 88 0.66 -0.06 7.34
N LEU A 89 1.23 -1.22 7.66
CA LEU A 89 2.43 -1.34 8.47
C LEU A 89 3.15 -2.64 8.12
N LEU A 90 4.46 -2.56 7.94
CA LEU A 90 5.31 -3.72 7.71
C LEU A 90 5.52 -4.48 9.03
N ASN A 91 5.61 -5.81 8.95
CA ASN A 91 5.89 -6.64 10.13
C ASN A 91 7.29 -6.37 10.70
N ASP A 92 7.40 -6.47 12.01
CA ASP A 92 8.66 -6.37 12.73
C ASP A 92 9.66 -7.47 12.32
N GLY A 93 10.95 -7.14 12.38
CA GLY A 93 12.05 -8.06 12.07
C GLY A 93 12.37 -8.17 10.57
N LEU A 94 11.57 -7.56 9.69
CA LEU A 94 11.85 -7.57 8.25
C LEU A 94 12.98 -6.62 7.89
N ALA A 95 13.92 -7.12 7.08
CA ALA A 95 14.98 -6.30 6.49
C ALA A 95 14.42 -5.53 5.29
N VAL A 96 14.69 -4.22 5.25
CA VAL A 96 14.28 -3.33 4.16
C VAL A 96 15.49 -2.60 3.59
N VAL A 97 15.32 -2.06 2.38
CA VAL A 97 16.26 -1.14 1.72
C VAL A 97 15.69 0.28 1.72
N GLY A 98 16.54 1.28 1.49
CA GLY A 98 16.10 2.67 1.35
C GLY A 98 15.03 2.83 0.26
N GLY A 99 14.01 3.63 0.53
CA GLY A 99 12.86 3.87 -0.35
C GLY A 99 11.77 2.79 -0.31
N PHE A 100 12.01 1.66 0.38
CA PHE A 100 11.02 0.59 0.50
C PHE A 100 9.77 1.09 1.27
N LYS A 101 8.58 0.70 0.81
CA LYS A 101 7.33 1.11 1.49
C LYS A 101 7.17 0.30 2.78
N ILE A 102 7.04 0.99 3.91
CA ILE A 102 6.94 0.37 5.24
C ILE A 102 5.61 0.65 5.95
N GLY A 103 4.84 1.62 5.48
CA GLY A 103 3.55 1.92 6.07
C GLY A 103 2.68 2.87 5.25
N ASP A 104 1.48 3.13 5.78
CA ASP A 104 0.50 4.05 5.23
C ASP A 104 -0.36 4.66 6.36
N ILE A 105 -0.52 5.98 6.39
CA ILE A 105 -1.41 6.70 7.31
C ILE A 105 -2.59 7.26 6.55
N ASP A 106 -3.80 6.91 6.98
CA ASP A 106 -5.03 7.41 6.41
C ASP A 106 -5.45 8.73 7.09
N PRO A 107 -5.50 9.87 6.36
CA PRO A 107 -5.83 11.17 6.94
C PRO A 107 -7.28 11.27 7.43
N ARG A 108 -8.14 10.29 7.10
CA ARG A 108 -9.53 10.23 7.60
C ARG A 108 -9.64 9.94 9.10
N GLY A 109 -8.53 9.57 9.75
CA GLY A 109 -8.46 9.32 11.19
C GLY A 109 -9.43 8.24 11.62
N GLU A 110 -10.24 8.51 12.66
CA GLU A 110 -11.21 7.58 13.25
C GLU A 110 -12.22 6.99 12.26
N THR A 111 -12.49 7.69 11.14
CA THR A 111 -13.44 7.21 10.12
C THR A 111 -12.79 6.29 9.08
N ALA A 112 -11.47 6.09 9.15
CA ALA A 112 -10.77 5.15 8.29
C ALA A 112 -11.08 3.71 8.74
N ASP A 113 -11.62 2.91 7.83
CA ASP A 113 -11.76 1.48 8.05
C ASP A 113 -10.39 0.83 7.87
N PHE A 114 -9.82 0.18 8.89
CA PHE A 114 -8.57 -0.59 8.81
C PHE A 114 -8.78 -2.11 8.83
N THR A 115 -10.01 -2.57 9.06
CA THR A 115 -10.35 -3.99 9.26
C THR A 115 -10.85 -4.64 7.98
N SER A 116 -11.30 -3.86 7.00
CA SER A 116 -11.74 -4.37 5.70
C SER A 116 -10.72 -4.18 4.58
N VAL A 117 -10.85 -5.09 3.59
CA VAL A 117 -10.11 -5.06 2.35
C VAL A 117 -10.59 -3.89 1.49
N SER A 118 -9.64 -3.09 0.99
CA SER A 118 -9.96 -1.96 0.12
C SER A 118 -10.74 -2.36 -1.13
N ASP A 119 -11.52 -1.43 -1.66
CA ASP A 119 -12.16 -1.53 -2.97
C ASP A 119 -11.23 -2.05 -4.07
N LYS A 120 -10.01 -1.52 -4.14
CA LYS A 120 -8.97 -1.90 -5.11
C LYS A 120 -8.54 -3.34 -4.93
N ALA A 121 -8.20 -3.72 -3.70
CA ALA A 121 -7.76 -5.09 -3.42
C ALA A 121 -8.90 -6.09 -3.69
N ARG A 122 -10.16 -5.74 -3.41
CA ARG A 122 -11.32 -6.56 -3.72
C ARG A 122 -11.52 -6.73 -5.23
N ALA A 123 -11.43 -5.64 -6.01
CA ALA A 123 -11.55 -5.69 -7.47
C ALA A 123 -10.45 -6.55 -8.10
N ILE A 124 -9.20 -6.39 -7.65
CA ILE A 124 -8.07 -7.22 -8.11
C ILE A 124 -8.30 -8.69 -7.75
N GLY A 125 -8.72 -8.98 -6.51
CA GLY A 125 -9.02 -10.35 -6.09
C GLY A 125 -10.15 -10.99 -6.89
N GLY A 126 -11.17 -10.21 -7.26
CA GLY A 126 -12.24 -10.64 -8.16
C GLY A 126 -11.72 -11.03 -9.54
N GLY A 127 -10.86 -10.19 -10.14
CA GLY A 127 -10.21 -10.51 -11.42
C GLY A 127 -9.34 -11.77 -11.36
N VAL A 128 -8.62 -11.99 -10.25
CA VAL A 128 -7.86 -13.25 -10.06
C VAL A 128 -8.79 -14.45 -10.02
N LEU A 129 -9.89 -14.38 -9.28
CA LEU A 129 -10.86 -15.47 -9.22
C LEU A 129 -11.47 -15.74 -10.60
N GLU A 130 -11.87 -14.70 -11.33
CA GLU A 130 -12.38 -14.79 -12.70
C GLU A 130 -11.37 -15.50 -13.62
N ALA A 131 -10.09 -15.14 -13.55
CA ALA A 131 -9.03 -15.76 -14.35
C ALA A 131 -8.77 -17.23 -14.03
N LEU A 132 -9.13 -17.69 -12.82
CA LEU A 132 -8.97 -19.10 -12.40
C LEU A 132 -10.19 -19.96 -12.74
N MET A 133 -11.36 -19.35 -12.96
CA MET A 133 -12.61 -20.06 -13.25
C MET A 133 -12.88 -20.24 -14.75
N MET A 134 -12.12 -19.58 -15.61
CA MET A 134 -12.13 -19.75 -17.07
C MET A 134 -11.02 -20.71 -17.52
#